data_AF-A0A0V1BQS9-F1
#
_entry.id   AF-A0A0V1BQS9-F1
#
_cell.length_a   1.000
_cell.length_b   1.000
_cell.length_c   1.000
_cell.angle_alpha   90.00
_cell.angle_beta   90.00
_cell.angle_gamma   90.00
#
_symmetry.space_group_name_H-M   'P 1'
#
loop_
_entity.id
_entity.type
_entity.pdbx_description
1 polymer ?
#
loop_
_entity_poly.entity_id
_entity_poly.type
_entity_poly.pdbx_seq_one_letter_code
_entity_poly.pdbx_strand_id
1 'polypeptide(L)'
;LLPLLLTSLSLVNLRLNEMDALEKHEVFPTKFNFGSKTTDDYKKRVVYFSDDTIGNFSFTSRHLMKPFRAAMTDSLVQSYGLTQCMKVMKTEWASEDDLKVFHTNEYIEAIKVATKTKSKKRGGDADCPEFFGVLEYCRAVAGSSLCKFRKIR
;
A
#
# COMPACT_ATOMS: atom_id res chain seq x y z
N LEU A 1 -26.96 35.52 -22.63
CA LEU A 1 -26.03 34.37 -22.70
C LEU A 1 -24.60 34.71 -22.26
N LEU A 2 -24.07 35.92 -22.51
CA LEU A 2 -22.77 36.36 -21.97
C LEU A 2 -22.61 36.45 -20.43
N PRO A 3 -23.61 36.89 -19.62
CA PRO A 3 -23.38 37.10 -18.19
C PRO A 3 -23.21 35.81 -17.37
N LEU A 4 -23.72 34.67 -17.88
CA LEU A 4 -23.54 33.35 -17.26
C LEU A 4 -22.14 32.74 -17.52
N LEU A 5 -21.45 33.17 -18.57
CA LEU A 5 -20.08 32.74 -18.89
C LEU A 5 -19.04 33.53 -18.09
N LEU A 6 -19.28 34.80 -17.78
CA LEU A 6 -18.38 35.58 -16.93
C LEU A 6 -18.40 35.11 -15.46
N THR A 7 -19.54 34.69 -14.95
CA THR A 7 -19.63 34.14 -13.59
C THR A 7 -18.95 32.78 -13.48
N SER A 8 -19.02 31.93 -14.52
CA SER A 8 -18.30 30.65 -14.54
C SER A 8 -16.79 30.83 -14.63
N LEU A 9 -16.28 31.76 -15.47
CA LEU A 9 -14.84 32.05 -15.52
C LEU A 9 -14.32 32.64 -14.21
N SER A 10 -15.10 33.51 -13.56
CA SER A 10 -14.71 34.13 -12.28
C SER A 10 -14.67 33.09 -11.16
N LEU A 11 -15.62 32.15 -11.13
CA LEU A 11 -15.65 31.02 -10.21
C LEU A 11 -14.51 30.02 -10.47
N VAL A 12 -14.17 29.76 -11.74
CA VAL A 12 -13.03 28.92 -12.11
C VAL A 12 -11.72 29.57 -11.67
N ASN A 13 -11.57 30.88 -11.87
CA ASN A 13 -10.39 31.63 -11.42
C ASN A 13 -10.30 31.71 -9.88
N LEU A 14 -11.43 31.85 -9.17
CA LEU A 14 -11.44 31.77 -7.71
C LEU A 14 -11.01 30.38 -7.23
N ARG A 15 -11.51 29.30 -7.85
CA ARG A 15 -11.11 27.93 -7.52
C ARG A 15 -9.64 27.66 -7.80
N LEU A 16 -9.11 28.16 -8.93
CA LEU A 16 -7.69 28.02 -9.25
C LEU A 16 -6.83 28.76 -8.23
N ASN A 17 -7.23 29.99 -7.85
CA ASN A 17 -6.54 30.76 -6.82
C ASN A 17 -6.65 30.11 -5.42
N GLU A 18 -7.77 29.46 -5.07
CA GLU A 18 -7.92 28.69 -3.83
C GLU A 18 -7.06 27.42 -3.85
N MET A 19 -6.94 26.74 -4.99
CA MET A 19 -6.04 25.58 -5.15
C MET A 19 -4.56 26.00 -5.09
N ASP A 20 -4.20 27.13 -5.68
CA ASP A 20 -2.86 27.73 -5.60
C ASP A 20 -2.56 28.32 -4.20
N ALA A 21 -3.59 28.71 -3.44
CA ALA A 21 -3.46 29.17 -2.05
C ALA A 21 -3.38 27.99 -1.06
N LEU A 22 -4.05 26.87 -1.37
CA LEU A 22 -3.89 25.59 -0.64
C LEU A 22 -2.53 24.95 -0.87
N GLU A 23 -1.90 25.16 -2.04
CA GLU A 23 -0.51 24.74 -2.28
C GLU A 23 0.51 25.52 -1.40
N LYS A 24 0.13 26.70 -0.90
CA LYS A 24 1.01 27.59 -0.12
C LYS A 24 0.90 27.40 1.40
N HIS A 25 -0.12 26.71 1.90
CA HIS A 25 -0.25 26.39 3.31
C HIS A 25 0.08 24.91 3.55
N GLU A 26 1.23 24.68 4.17
CA GLU A 26 1.77 23.40 4.63
C GLU A 26 2.26 22.46 3.53
N VAL A 27 3.21 22.93 2.72
CA VAL A 27 4.25 22.02 2.22
C VAL A 27 4.97 21.48 3.45
N PHE A 28 4.54 20.31 3.95
CA PHE A 28 5.35 19.50 4.87
C PHE A 28 6.77 19.51 4.32
N PRO A 29 7.81 19.76 5.13
CA PRO A 29 9.18 19.88 4.63
C PRO A 29 9.54 18.62 3.83
N THR A 30 9.47 18.72 2.50
CA THR A 30 9.64 17.61 1.54
C THR A 30 11.09 17.19 1.38
N LYS A 31 12.00 17.90 2.06
CA LYS A 31 13.42 17.62 2.07
C LYS A 31 13.90 17.66 3.52
N PHE A 32 13.58 16.61 4.27
CA PHE A 32 14.37 16.30 5.46
C PHE A 32 15.75 15.93 4.96
N ASN A 33 16.69 16.88 5.08
CA ASN A 33 18.08 16.63 4.77
C ASN A 33 18.58 15.71 5.88
N PHE A 34 18.54 14.39 5.66
CA PHE A 34 19.23 13.42 6.50
C PHE A 34 20.72 13.68 6.34
N GLY A 35 21.19 14.73 7.00
CA GLY A 35 22.58 15.15 6.99
C GLY A 35 23.41 13.95 7.36
N SER A 36 24.42 13.64 6.54
CA SER A 36 25.39 12.59 6.81
C SER A 36 26.35 13.04 7.92
N LYS A 37 25.83 13.48 9.06
CA LYS A 37 26.61 13.94 10.20
C LYS A 37 25.88 13.56 11.47
N THR A 38 26.23 12.41 12.05
CA THR A 38 26.94 12.32 13.34
C THR A 38 26.90 10.89 13.89
N THR A 39 28.05 10.51 14.46
CA THR A 39 28.34 9.37 15.36
C THR A 39 28.10 7.96 14.86
N ASP A 40 29.21 7.24 14.67
CA ASP A 40 29.29 5.78 14.68
C ASP A 40 28.53 5.22 15.89
N ASP A 41 27.40 4.53 15.64
CA ASP A 41 26.97 3.42 16.52
C ASP A 41 25.92 2.49 15.87
N TYR A 42 25.23 2.90 14.78
CA TYR A 42 24.36 1.99 14.01
C TYR A 42 24.08 2.47 12.58
N LYS A 43 25.05 2.27 11.66
CA LYS A 43 24.76 2.19 10.21
C LYS A 43 24.06 0.86 9.91
N LYS A 44 22.88 0.61 10.49
CA LYS A 44 22.06 -0.54 10.12
C LYS A 44 21.59 -0.35 8.69
N ARG A 45 21.99 -1.24 7.79
CA ARG A 45 21.54 -1.26 6.40
C ARG A 45 20.04 -1.59 6.39
N VAL A 46 19.20 -0.59 6.14
CA VAL A 46 17.75 -0.76 6.04
C VAL A 46 17.39 -1.13 4.60
N VAL A 47 16.57 -2.16 4.47
CA VAL A 47 15.98 -2.58 3.20
C VAL A 47 14.47 -2.49 3.34
N TYR A 48 13.83 -1.77 2.42
CA TYR A 48 12.40 -1.54 2.42
C TYR A 48 11.75 -2.31 1.28
N PHE A 49 10.79 -3.16 1.63
CA PHE A 49 10.07 -4.02 0.71
C PHE A 49 8.67 -3.47 0.52
N SER A 50 8.31 -3.17 -0.73
CA SER A 50 7.00 -2.64 -1.08
C SER A 50 6.39 -3.41 -2.24
N ASP A 51 5.06 -3.54 -2.20
CA ASP A 51 4.22 -4.12 -3.25
C ASP A 51 3.14 -3.10 -3.63
N ASP A 52 3.20 -2.59 -4.86
CA ASP A 52 2.25 -1.59 -5.36
C ASP A 52 0.80 -2.12 -5.42
N THR A 53 0.62 -3.44 -5.48
CA THR A 53 -0.70 -4.06 -5.62
C THR A 53 -1.44 -4.19 -4.29
N ILE A 54 -0.73 -4.11 -3.15
CA ILE A 54 -1.32 -4.38 -1.83
C ILE A 54 -2.44 -3.40 -1.48
N GLY A 55 -2.37 -2.17 -1.99
CA GLY A 55 -3.37 -1.13 -1.75
C GLY A 55 -4.70 -1.37 -2.48
N ASN A 56 -4.71 -2.22 -3.52
CA ASN A 56 -5.88 -2.47 -4.36
C ASN A 56 -6.83 -3.52 -3.75
N PHE A 57 -6.37 -4.27 -2.75
CA PHE A 57 -7.20 -5.26 -2.07
C PHE A 57 -8.17 -4.58 -1.11
N SER A 58 -9.45 -4.92 -1.27
CA SER A 58 -10.50 -4.49 -0.37
C SER A 58 -11.17 -5.71 0.23
N PHE A 59 -11.16 -5.74 1.57
CA PHE A 59 -12.02 -6.63 2.35
C PHE A 59 -13.49 -6.23 2.14
N THR A 60 -14.39 -6.68 3.02
CA THR A 60 -15.78 -6.23 2.97
C THR A 60 -15.89 -4.74 3.36
N SER A 61 -16.92 -4.05 2.86
CA SER A 61 -17.11 -2.61 3.10
C SER A 61 -17.13 -2.25 4.59
N ARG A 62 -17.68 -3.14 5.42
CA ARG A 62 -17.79 -2.98 6.88
C ARG A 62 -16.55 -3.43 7.67
N HIS A 63 -15.58 -4.07 7.02
CA HIS A 63 -14.39 -4.56 7.71
C HIS A 63 -13.41 -3.42 8.04
N LEU A 64 -12.82 -3.49 9.23
CA LEU A 64 -11.90 -2.46 9.75
C LEU A 64 -10.52 -2.49 9.06
N MET A 65 -10.06 -3.67 8.64
CA MET A 65 -8.79 -3.79 7.93
C MET A 65 -8.89 -3.19 6.52
N LYS A 66 -8.13 -2.12 6.27
CA LYS A 66 -7.95 -1.49 4.96
C LYS A 66 -6.49 -1.64 4.50
N PRO A 67 -6.19 -2.57 3.56
CA PRO A 67 -4.85 -2.73 2.99
C PRO A 67 -4.26 -1.46 2.37
N PHE A 68 -5.13 -0.56 1.92
CA PHE A 68 -4.79 0.78 1.44
C PHE A 68 -3.84 1.56 2.37
N ARG A 69 -3.86 1.29 3.68
CA ARG A 69 -2.91 1.90 4.64
C ARG A 69 -1.44 1.70 4.24
N ALA A 70 -1.09 0.56 3.63
CA ALA A 70 0.27 0.27 3.21
C ALA A 70 0.70 1.16 2.03
N ALA A 71 -0.18 1.37 1.05
CA ALA A 71 0.06 2.29 -0.06
C ALA A 71 0.16 3.76 0.42
N MET A 72 -0.63 4.14 1.41
CA MET A 72 -0.53 5.45 2.06
C MET A 72 0.82 5.64 2.75
N THR A 73 1.26 4.65 3.53
CA THR A 73 2.59 4.68 4.16
C THR A 73 3.69 4.76 3.12
N ASP A 74 3.58 4.02 2.02
CA ASP A 74 4.55 4.05 0.92
C ASP A 74 4.67 5.45 0.29
N SER A 75 3.53 6.11 0.03
CA SER A 75 3.49 7.49 -0.47
C SER A 75 4.16 8.49 0.49
N LEU A 76 3.95 8.33 1.80
CA LEU A 76 4.63 9.17 2.81
C LEU A 76 6.13 8.91 2.81
N VAL A 77 6.56 7.66 2.80
CA VAL A 77 7.97 7.26 2.75
C VAL A 77 8.69 7.88 1.54
N GLN A 78 8.03 7.88 0.37
CA GLN A 78 8.55 8.52 -0.83
C GLN A 78 8.59 10.05 -0.70
N SER A 79 7.49 10.66 -0.22
CA SER A 79 7.35 12.12 -0.10
C SER A 79 8.31 12.74 0.92
N TYR A 80 8.66 12.02 1.99
CA TYR A 80 9.67 12.45 2.96
C TYR A 80 11.11 12.18 2.52
N GLY A 81 11.33 11.59 1.34
CA GLY A 81 12.68 11.29 0.83
C GLY A 81 13.41 10.18 1.57
N LEU A 82 12.71 9.38 2.38
CA LEU A 82 13.31 8.29 3.17
C LEU A 82 13.91 7.20 2.30
N THR A 83 13.42 7.07 1.06
CA THR A 83 13.95 6.15 0.04
C THR A 83 15.43 6.38 -0.29
N GLN A 84 15.98 7.57 0.00
CA GLN A 84 17.40 7.87 -0.18
C GLN A 84 18.28 7.27 0.94
N CYS A 85 17.68 6.97 2.09
CA CYS A 85 18.37 6.47 3.28
C CYS A 85 18.29 4.93 3.41
N MET A 86 17.60 4.25 2.50
CA MET A 86 17.36 2.81 2.56
C MET A 86 17.33 2.18 1.16
N LYS A 87 17.59 0.87 1.08
CA LYS A 87 17.48 0.14 -0.18
C LYS A 87 16.03 -0.27 -0.42
N VAL A 88 15.37 0.35 -1.38
CA VAL A 88 14.02 -0.05 -1.81
C VAL A 88 14.12 -1.26 -2.72
N MET A 89 13.33 -2.30 -2.45
CA MET A 89 13.24 -3.50 -3.28
C MET A 89 11.79 -3.89 -3.52
N LYS A 90 11.49 -4.28 -4.75
CA LYS A 90 10.19 -4.85 -5.10
C LYS A 90 10.06 -6.28 -4.55
N THR A 91 8.88 -6.58 -4.04
CA THR A 91 8.53 -7.91 -3.54
C THR A 91 8.09 -8.80 -4.70
N GLU A 92 8.38 -10.09 -4.55
CA GLU A 92 7.85 -11.14 -5.41
C GLU A 92 6.76 -11.85 -4.63
N TRP A 93 5.69 -12.23 -5.32
CA TRP A 93 4.60 -12.96 -4.69
C TRP A 93 5.07 -14.38 -4.33
N ALA A 94 4.63 -14.86 -3.18
CA ALA A 94 4.88 -16.24 -2.78
C ALA A 94 4.29 -17.20 -3.83
N SER A 95 4.99 -18.29 -4.12
CA SER A 95 4.39 -19.42 -4.84
C SER A 95 3.38 -20.14 -3.95
N GLU A 96 2.55 -21.01 -4.52
CA GLU A 96 1.70 -21.86 -3.68
C GLU A 96 2.52 -22.85 -2.87
N ASP A 97 3.62 -23.34 -3.43
CA ASP A 97 4.54 -24.24 -2.75
C ASP A 97 5.19 -23.55 -1.55
N ASP A 98 5.51 -22.27 -1.66
CA ASP A 98 6.00 -21.44 -0.55
C ASP A 98 4.99 -21.38 0.61
N LEU A 99 3.69 -21.32 0.31
CA LEU A 99 2.64 -21.33 1.34
C LEU A 99 2.45 -22.73 1.94
N LYS A 100 2.59 -23.78 1.14
CA LYS A 100 2.47 -25.19 1.54
C LYS A 100 3.62 -25.68 2.42
N VAL A 101 4.73 -24.92 2.53
CA VAL A 101 5.79 -25.21 3.51
C VAL A 101 5.23 -25.26 4.93
N PHE A 102 4.20 -24.44 5.22
CA PHE A 102 3.58 -24.38 6.54
C PHE A 102 2.11 -24.82 6.54
N HIS A 103 1.36 -24.48 5.50
CA HIS A 103 -0.08 -24.78 5.42
C HIS A 103 -0.37 -26.11 4.72
N THR A 104 -1.47 -26.77 5.08
CA THR A 104 -1.90 -28.00 4.39
C THR A 104 -2.43 -27.71 2.99
N ASN A 105 -2.39 -28.72 2.12
CA ASN A 105 -2.91 -28.59 0.75
C ASN A 105 -4.40 -28.26 0.75
N GLU A 106 -5.17 -28.90 1.63
CA GLU A 106 -6.60 -28.72 1.76
C GLU A 106 -6.95 -27.26 2.13
N TYR A 107 -6.13 -26.63 2.98
CA TYR A 107 -6.33 -25.23 3.37
C TYR A 107 -6.08 -24.26 2.20
N ILE A 108 -5.01 -24.48 1.42
CA ILE A 108 -4.70 -23.67 0.25
C ILE A 108 -5.78 -23.82 -0.83
N GLU A 109 -6.29 -25.03 -1.03
CA GLU A 109 -7.43 -25.26 -1.94
C GLU A 109 -8.72 -24.58 -1.46
N ALA A 110 -8.99 -24.57 -0.14
CA ALA A 110 -10.12 -23.82 0.42
C ALA A 110 -10.01 -22.31 0.13
N ILE A 111 -8.81 -21.72 0.29
CA ILE A 111 -8.57 -20.30 -0.03
C ILE A 111 -8.73 -20.02 -1.53
N LYS A 112 -8.30 -20.93 -2.40
CA LYS A 112 -8.51 -20.80 -3.85
C LYS A 112 -9.98 -20.77 -4.23
N VAL A 113 -10.79 -21.61 -3.58
CA VAL A 113 -12.24 -21.61 -3.79
C VAL A 113 -12.84 -20.27 -3.33
N ALA A 114 -12.49 -19.83 -2.12
CA ALA A 114 -12.92 -18.54 -1.55
C ALA A 114 -12.57 -17.34 -2.46
N THR A 115 -11.42 -17.38 -3.13
CA THR A 115 -10.97 -16.34 -4.06
C THR A 115 -11.89 -16.20 -5.27
N LYS A 116 -12.44 -17.32 -5.78
CA LYS A 116 -13.29 -17.36 -6.99
C LYS A 116 -14.76 -17.12 -6.70
N THR A 117 -15.23 -17.44 -5.51
CA THR A 117 -16.65 -17.35 -5.17
C THR A 117 -17.08 -15.90 -4.89
N LYS A 118 -17.81 -15.28 -5.83
CA LYS A 118 -18.64 -14.07 -5.59
C LYS A 118 -19.90 -14.38 -4.75
N SER A 119 -19.84 -15.42 -3.92
CA SER A 119 -20.98 -15.91 -3.16
C SER A 119 -21.46 -14.85 -2.16
N LYS A 120 -22.76 -14.55 -2.15
CA LYS A 120 -23.39 -13.69 -1.13
C LYS A 120 -23.30 -14.29 0.28
N LYS A 121 -23.10 -15.61 0.37
CA LYS A 121 -22.73 -16.33 1.60
C LYS A 121 -21.21 -16.55 1.54
N ARG A 122 -20.45 -15.51 1.87
CA ARG A 122 -19.01 -15.66 2.12
C ARG A 122 -18.87 -16.64 3.28
N GLY A 123 -18.13 -17.72 3.09
CA GLY A 123 -17.59 -18.45 4.22
C GLY A 123 -16.60 -17.55 4.97
N GLY A 124 -16.22 -17.94 6.16
CA GLY A 124 -15.35 -17.13 7.04
C GLY A 124 -16.11 -16.42 8.15
N ASP A 125 -15.38 -16.13 9.21
CA ASP A 125 -15.89 -15.42 10.38
C ASP A 125 -16.10 -13.93 10.07
N ALA A 126 -16.87 -13.22 10.90
CA ALA A 126 -17.03 -11.77 10.83
C ALA A 126 -15.67 -11.04 10.81
N ASP A 127 -14.68 -11.61 11.50
CA ASP A 127 -13.32 -11.08 11.64
C ASP A 127 -12.38 -11.49 10.49
N CYS A 128 -12.69 -12.58 9.78
CA CYS A 128 -11.87 -13.10 8.67
C CYS A 128 -12.74 -13.38 7.45
N PRO A 129 -13.30 -12.33 6.82
CA PRO A 129 -14.23 -12.52 5.72
C PRO A 129 -13.50 -12.91 4.43
N GLU A 130 -14.12 -13.79 3.64
CA GLU A 130 -13.68 -14.03 2.27
C GLU A 130 -13.91 -12.78 1.40
N PHE A 131 -12.94 -12.43 0.57
CA PHE A 131 -13.04 -11.32 -0.38
C PHE A 131 -12.44 -11.71 -1.75
N PHE A 132 -12.63 -10.85 -2.73
CA PHE A 132 -12.09 -11.09 -4.06
C PHE A 132 -10.56 -10.93 -4.03
N GLY A 133 -9.84 -11.96 -4.46
CA GLY A 133 -8.38 -11.92 -4.48
C GLY A 133 -7.71 -12.28 -3.14
N VAL A 134 -8.35 -13.07 -2.27
CA VAL A 134 -7.77 -13.46 -0.96
C VAL A 134 -6.45 -14.19 -1.15
N LEU A 135 -6.37 -15.15 -2.08
CA LEU A 135 -5.13 -15.88 -2.32
C LEU A 135 -4.00 -14.94 -2.78
N GLU A 136 -4.29 -14.04 -3.71
CA GLU A 136 -3.35 -13.05 -4.22
C GLU A 136 -2.87 -12.12 -3.11
N TYR A 137 -3.78 -11.67 -2.24
CA TYR A 137 -3.43 -10.89 -1.05
C TYR A 137 -2.48 -11.66 -0.11
N CYS A 138 -2.82 -12.91 0.23
CA CYS A 138 -1.98 -13.76 1.06
C CYS A 138 -0.59 -13.99 0.43
N ARG A 139 -0.53 -14.22 -0.89
CA ARG A 139 0.71 -14.41 -1.64
C ARG A 139 1.57 -13.15 -1.67
N ALA A 140 0.98 -11.96 -1.81
CA ALA A 140 1.70 -10.69 -1.77
C ALA A 140 2.32 -10.42 -0.37
N VAL A 141 1.54 -10.63 0.69
CA VAL A 141 1.99 -10.43 2.08
C VAL A 141 3.07 -11.44 2.48
N ALA A 142 2.83 -12.74 2.23
CA ALA A 142 3.80 -13.79 2.51
C ALA A 142 5.06 -13.62 1.66
N GLY A 143 4.90 -13.30 0.37
CA GLY A 143 5.98 -13.05 -0.57
C GLY A 143 6.91 -11.92 -0.11
N SER A 144 6.34 -10.83 0.40
CA SER A 144 7.11 -9.72 0.99
C SER A 144 8.02 -10.18 2.14
N SER A 145 7.50 -11.02 3.02
CA SER A 145 8.26 -11.59 4.14
C SER A 145 9.32 -12.57 3.66
N LEU A 146 9.00 -13.44 2.69
CA LEU A 146 9.95 -14.40 2.13
C LEU A 146 11.06 -13.73 1.33
N CYS A 147 10.76 -12.69 0.55
CA CYS A 147 11.76 -11.89 -0.15
C CYS A 147 12.78 -11.29 0.81
N LYS A 148 12.33 -10.84 1.99
CA LYS A 148 13.23 -10.38 3.05
C LYS A 148 14.21 -11.48 3.43
N PHE A 149 13.75 -12.69 3.73
CA PHE A 149 14.64 -13.80 4.10
C PHE A 149 15.56 -14.25 2.96
N ARG A 150 15.06 -14.25 1.70
CA ARG A 150 15.83 -14.66 0.52
C ARG A 150 16.92 -13.65 0.15
N LYS A 151 16.65 -12.35 0.31
CA LYS A 151 17.52 -11.25 -0.15
C LYS A 151 18.40 -10.66 0.97
N ILE A 152 18.08 -10.93 2.24
CA ILE A 152 18.95 -10.61 3.37
C ILE A 152 19.79 -11.85 3.68
N ARG A 153 20.94 -11.96 3.04
CA ARG A 153 21.98 -12.95 3.32
C ARG A 153 23.34 -12.26 3.37
#